data_AF-A0A080ZHQ1-F1
#
_entry.id   AF-A0A080ZHQ1-F1
#
_cell.length_a   1.000
_cell.length_b   1.000
_cell.length_c   1.000
_cell.angle_alpha   90.00
_cell.angle_beta   90.00
_cell.angle_gamma   90.00
#
_symmetry.space_group_name_H-M   'P 1'
#
loop_
_entity.id
_entity.type
_entity.pdbx_description
1 polymer ?
#
loop_
_entity_poly.entity_id
_entity_poly.type
_entity_poly.pdbx_seq_one_letter_code
_entity_poly.pdbx_strand_id
1 'polypeptide(L)'
;MQCDLQVEPRCVTCDFELGLVNAVRQQFAGVPIVGCRFHWKQALRRKLIDLRIPKETVSHMMASAAIDVLTVTPIDEIAEKGISFVRSRVDESGHRVKWDTFWRYFKRTWMRTYDPALWIVNAISETTDIVNRTNNTLERFNRDLNESFS
;
A
#
# COMPACT_ATOMS: atom_id res chain seq x y z
N MET A 1 30.87 -6.71 7.02
CA MET A 1 30.77 -5.88 8.24
C MET A 1 29.31 -5.87 8.63
N GLN A 2 28.92 -6.75 9.56
CA GLN A 2 27.58 -6.78 10.11
C GLN A 2 27.61 -5.73 11.22
N CYS A 3 26.88 -4.62 11.06
CA CYS A 3 26.82 -3.61 12.11
C CYS A 3 25.98 -4.16 13.27
N ASP A 4 26.61 -4.38 14.42
CA ASP A 4 25.97 -4.77 15.69
C ASP A 4 25.20 -3.60 16.35
N LEU A 5 24.67 -2.68 15.56
CA LEU A 5 23.83 -1.60 16.06
C LEU A 5 22.48 -2.19 16.45
N GLN A 6 22.32 -2.48 17.74
CA GLN A 6 21.01 -2.71 18.34
C GLN A 6 20.22 -1.40 18.27
N VAL A 7 19.24 -1.39 17.38
CA VAL A 7 18.25 -0.31 17.27
C VAL A 7 16.95 -0.78 17.89
N GLU A 8 16.29 0.08 18.65
CA GLU A 8 14.95 -0.16 19.22
C GLU A 8 13.96 0.79 18.53
N PRO A 9 13.47 0.45 17.33
CA PRO A 9 12.61 1.34 16.57
C PRO A 9 11.23 1.47 17.24
N ARG A 10 10.72 2.71 17.33
CA ARG A 10 9.31 2.96 17.71
C ARG A 10 8.34 2.42 16.66
N CYS A 11 8.72 2.44 15.39
CA CYS A 11 7.96 1.90 14.27
C CYS A 11 8.89 1.57 13.10
N VAL A 12 8.45 0.67 12.22
CA VAL A 12 9.17 0.35 10.98
C VAL A 12 8.26 0.63 9.79
N THR A 13 8.71 1.51 8.89
CA THR A 13 8.04 1.69 7.59
C THR A 13 8.75 0.84 6.54
N CYS A 14 8.00 0.00 5.83
CA CYS A 14 8.59 -0.89 4.83
C CYS A 14 7.66 -1.11 3.64
N ASP A 15 8.23 -1.75 2.62
CA ASP A 15 7.51 -2.16 1.43
C ASP A 15 6.73 -3.45 1.68
N PHE A 16 5.81 -3.77 0.77
CA PHE A 16 4.97 -4.96 0.89
C PHE A 16 5.66 -6.17 0.30
N GLU A 17 6.56 -6.73 1.07
CA GLU A 17 7.20 -8.02 0.82
C GLU A 17 7.04 -8.91 2.05
N LEU A 18 6.47 -10.09 1.88
CA LEU A 18 6.19 -10.98 3.01
C LEU A 18 7.47 -11.37 3.77
N GLY A 19 8.58 -11.58 3.04
CA GLY A 19 9.89 -11.83 3.65
C GLY A 19 10.36 -10.67 4.53
N LEU A 20 10.24 -9.44 4.04
CA LEU A 20 10.59 -8.23 4.78
C LEU A 20 9.70 -8.04 6.02
N VAL A 21 8.39 -8.17 5.87
CA VAL A 21 7.43 -8.06 6.99
C VAL A 21 7.74 -9.11 8.07
N ASN A 22 8.03 -10.35 7.66
CA ASN A 22 8.36 -11.42 8.61
C ASN A 22 9.71 -11.19 9.30
N ALA A 23 10.72 -10.74 8.57
CA ALA A 23 12.03 -10.40 9.15
C ALA A 23 11.92 -9.27 10.18
N VAL A 24 11.13 -8.23 9.89
CA VAL A 24 10.87 -7.14 10.84
C VAL A 24 10.13 -7.65 12.08
N ARG A 25 9.10 -8.49 11.92
CA ARG A 25 8.39 -9.08 13.07
C ARG A 25 9.28 -9.96 13.94
N GLN A 26 10.22 -10.68 13.33
CA GLN A 26 11.17 -11.53 14.04
C GLN A 26 12.22 -10.71 14.78
N GLN A 27 12.80 -9.69 14.13
CA GLN A 27 13.86 -8.87 14.70
C GLN A 27 13.35 -7.86 15.73
N PHE A 28 12.16 -7.32 15.50
CA PHE A 28 11.55 -6.24 16.29
C PHE A 28 10.15 -6.66 16.73
N ALA A 29 10.07 -7.70 17.55
CA ALA A 29 8.80 -8.23 18.04
C ALA A 29 7.97 -7.15 18.75
N GLY A 30 6.70 -7.02 18.37
CA GLY A 30 5.78 -6.03 18.94
C GLY A 30 5.93 -4.61 18.39
N VAL A 31 6.94 -4.31 17.58
CA VAL A 31 7.08 -2.99 16.94
C VAL A 31 6.05 -2.84 15.82
N PRO A 32 5.27 -1.73 15.79
CA PRO A 32 4.33 -1.44 14.70
C PRO A 32 5.02 -1.37 13.33
N ILE A 33 4.42 -2.05 12.35
CA ILE A 33 4.87 -2.02 10.95
C ILE A 33 3.89 -1.21 10.13
N VAL A 34 4.45 -0.32 9.31
CA VAL A 34 3.72 0.70 8.56
C VAL A 34 4.04 0.47 7.10
N GLY A 35 3.07 -0.04 6.36
CA GLY A 35 3.22 -0.24 4.93
C GLY A 35 3.34 1.09 4.18
N CYS A 36 4.35 1.18 3.31
CA CYS A 36 4.59 2.35 2.48
C CYS A 36 3.41 2.65 1.54
N ARG A 37 2.76 3.81 1.70
CA ARG A 37 1.61 4.21 0.87
C ARG A 37 2.00 4.34 -0.60
N PHE A 38 3.20 4.83 -0.89
CA PHE A 38 3.68 4.99 -2.26
C PHE A 38 3.76 3.64 -2.98
N HIS A 39 4.41 2.65 -2.38
CA HIS A 39 4.53 1.30 -2.95
C HIS A 39 3.20 0.56 -3.02
N TRP A 40 2.31 0.78 -2.05
CA TRP A 40 0.93 0.28 -2.13
C TRP A 40 0.23 0.79 -3.40
N LYS A 41 0.20 2.12 -3.62
CA LYS A 41 -0.39 2.72 -4.82
C LYS A 41 0.32 2.26 -6.09
N GLN A 42 1.64 2.14 -6.07
CA GLN A 42 2.42 1.67 -7.22
C GLN A 42 2.04 0.23 -7.60
N ALA A 43 1.90 -0.68 -6.63
CA ALA A 43 1.48 -2.05 -6.87
C ALA A 43 0.05 -2.13 -7.43
N LEU A 44 -0.88 -1.32 -6.91
CA LEU A 44 -2.24 -1.22 -7.43
C LEU A 44 -2.26 -0.68 -8.88
N ARG A 45 -1.49 0.38 -9.16
CA ARG A 45 -1.33 0.95 -10.50
C ARG A 45 -0.81 -0.10 -11.48
N ARG A 46 0.25 -0.83 -11.12
CA ARG A 46 0.82 -1.91 -11.95
C ARG A 46 -0.25 -2.96 -12.28
N LYS A 47 -1.06 -3.36 -11.30
CA LYS A 47 -2.14 -4.34 -11.55
C LYS A 47 -3.23 -3.83 -12.49
N LEU A 48 -3.64 -2.56 -12.35
CA LEU A 48 -4.63 -1.97 -13.26
C LEU A 48 -4.10 -1.88 -14.70
N ILE A 49 -2.81 -1.54 -14.88
CA ILE A 49 -2.14 -1.51 -16.18
C ILE A 49 -2.06 -2.92 -16.78
N ASP A 50 -1.67 -3.92 -15.99
CA ASP A 50 -1.64 -5.34 -16.39
C ASP A 50 -2.99 -5.83 -16.91
N LEU A 51 -4.08 -5.43 -16.24
CA LEU A 51 -5.46 -5.73 -16.66
C LEU A 51 -5.92 -4.89 -17.86
N ARG A 52 -5.06 -4.05 -18.43
CA ARG A 52 -5.36 -3.17 -19.57
C ARG A 52 -6.56 -2.26 -19.28
N ILE A 53 -6.61 -1.68 -18.09
CA ILE A 53 -7.51 -0.56 -17.77
C ILE A 53 -6.98 0.71 -18.46
N PRO A 54 -7.85 1.56 -19.05
CA PRO A 54 -7.41 2.77 -19.74
C PRO A 54 -6.57 3.68 -18.84
N LYS A 55 -5.52 4.29 -19.43
CA LYS A 55 -4.55 5.12 -18.70
C LYS A 55 -5.22 6.25 -17.90
N GLU A 56 -6.23 6.90 -18.47
CA GLU A 56 -6.96 7.98 -17.78
C GLU A 56 -7.73 7.48 -16.56
N THR A 57 -8.38 6.33 -16.68
CA THR A 57 -9.05 5.67 -15.55
C THR A 57 -8.05 5.28 -14.45
N VAL A 58 -6.87 4.77 -14.83
CA VAL A 58 -5.79 4.49 -13.88
C VAL A 58 -5.30 5.78 -13.20
N SER A 59 -5.15 6.87 -13.94
CA SER A 59 -4.75 8.17 -13.39
C SER A 59 -5.78 8.69 -12.37
N HIS A 60 -7.08 8.65 -12.70
CA HIS A 60 -8.15 9.01 -11.77
C HIS A 60 -8.15 8.15 -10.51
N MET A 61 -7.97 6.83 -10.64
CA MET A 61 -7.88 5.94 -9.49
C MET A 61 -6.70 6.23 -8.58
N MET A 62 -5.57 6.63 -9.17
CA MET A 62 -4.35 6.96 -8.44
C MET A 62 -4.33 8.41 -7.96
N ALA A 63 -5.36 9.22 -8.24
CA ALA A 63 -5.47 10.57 -7.70
C ALA A 63 -5.68 10.54 -6.17
N SER A 64 -5.50 11.69 -5.52
CA SER A 64 -5.81 11.84 -4.11
C SER A 64 -7.30 11.61 -3.86
N ALA A 65 -7.66 11.02 -2.71
CA ALA A 65 -9.05 10.74 -2.31
C ALA A 65 -9.85 9.82 -3.26
N ALA A 66 -9.19 9.12 -4.19
CA ALA A 66 -9.77 8.02 -4.96
C ALA A 66 -9.57 6.70 -4.19
N ILE A 67 -8.69 5.79 -4.64
CA ILE A 67 -8.47 4.52 -3.95
C ILE A 67 -7.88 4.69 -2.53
N ASP A 68 -7.23 5.83 -2.27
CA ASP A 68 -6.65 6.15 -0.96
C ASP A 68 -7.69 6.25 0.16
N VAL A 69 -8.97 6.46 -0.15
CA VAL A 69 -10.05 6.47 0.86
C VAL A 69 -10.12 5.15 1.63
N LEU A 70 -9.71 4.03 1.01
CA LEU A 70 -9.66 2.73 1.67
C LEU A 70 -8.68 2.72 2.84
N THR A 71 -7.64 3.56 2.80
CA THR A 71 -6.66 3.65 3.89
C THR A 71 -7.23 4.28 5.16
N VAL A 72 -8.37 4.97 5.08
CA VAL A 72 -9.04 5.57 6.25
C VAL A 72 -10.40 4.92 6.53
N THR A 73 -10.76 3.88 5.76
CA THR A 73 -12.00 3.12 5.95
C THR A 73 -11.77 2.06 7.05
N PRO A 74 -12.69 1.91 8.03
CA PRO A 74 -12.62 0.82 9.01
C PRO A 74 -12.48 -0.55 8.34
N ILE A 75 -11.66 -1.45 8.91
CA ILE A 75 -11.29 -2.74 8.31
C ILE A 75 -12.52 -3.55 7.88
N ASP A 76 -13.50 -3.61 8.77
CA ASP A 76 -14.76 -4.32 8.62
C ASP A 76 -15.66 -3.71 7.53
N GLU A 77 -15.51 -2.42 7.24
CA GLU A 77 -16.29 -1.72 6.22
C GLU A 77 -15.66 -1.75 4.82
N ILE A 78 -14.37 -2.07 4.70
CA ILE A 78 -13.65 -2.00 3.41
C ILE A 78 -14.31 -2.88 2.34
N ALA A 79 -14.61 -4.14 2.68
CA ALA A 79 -15.10 -5.09 1.70
C ALA A 79 -16.48 -4.72 1.14
N GLU A 80 -17.38 -4.23 2.00
CA GLU A 80 -18.79 -3.98 1.64
C GLU A 80 -19.06 -2.53 1.27
N LYS A 81 -18.52 -1.57 2.01
CA LYS A 81 -18.78 -0.14 1.83
C LYS A 81 -17.64 0.55 1.08
N GLY A 82 -16.40 0.36 1.54
CA GLY A 82 -15.23 1.05 0.99
C GLY A 82 -15.02 0.76 -0.49
N ILE A 83 -14.99 -0.53 -0.88
CA ILE A 83 -14.85 -0.93 -2.28
C ILE A 83 -16.04 -0.40 -3.11
N SER A 84 -17.27 -0.56 -2.63
CA SER A 84 -18.46 -0.08 -3.33
C SER A 84 -18.44 1.43 -3.60
N PHE A 85 -17.98 2.20 -2.62
CA PHE A 85 -17.79 3.64 -2.75
C PHE A 85 -16.70 4.01 -3.76
N VAL A 86 -15.57 3.30 -3.78
CA VAL A 86 -14.54 3.55 -4.80
C VAL A 86 -15.07 3.20 -6.20
N ARG A 87 -15.80 2.09 -6.33
CA ARG A 87 -16.42 1.67 -7.60
C ARG A 87 -17.43 2.68 -8.13
N SER A 88 -18.21 3.33 -7.26
CA SER A 88 -19.18 4.36 -7.69
C SER A 88 -18.53 5.64 -8.22
N ARG A 89 -17.23 5.85 -7.98
CA ARG A 89 -16.47 7.01 -8.44
C ARG A 89 -15.73 6.78 -9.76
N VAL A 90 -15.89 5.61 -10.37
CA VAL A 90 -15.18 5.22 -11.59
C VAL A 90 -16.15 4.61 -12.58
N ASP A 91 -16.03 4.97 -13.86
CA ASP A 91 -16.79 4.28 -14.90
C ASP A 91 -16.18 2.89 -15.18
N GLU A 92 -16.93 1.86 -14.82
CA GLU A 92 -16.57 0.46 -15.05
C GLU A 92 -17.31 -0.17 -16.25
N SER A 93 -18.23 0.56 -16.90
CA SER A 93 -19.20 0.02 -17.86
C SER A 93 -18.57 -0.76 -19.02
N GLY A 94 -17.48 -0.24 -19.60
CA GLY A 94 -16.73 -0.91 -20.67
C GLY A 94 -15.78 -2.03 -20.24
N HIS A 95 -15.56 -2.21 -18.93
CA HIS A 95 -14.46 -3.05 -18.40
C HIS A 95 -14.85 -3.88 -17.15
N ARG A 96 -16.14 -4.16 -16.94
CA ARG A 96 -16.66 -4.78 -15.71
C ARG A 96 -15.91 -6.04 -15.27
N VAL A 97 -15.63 -6.96 -16.20
CA VAL A 97 -14.89 -8.22 -15.91
C VAL A 97 -13.47 -7.96 -15.42
N LYS A 98 -12.78 -6.95 -15.98
CA LYS A 98 -11.44 -6.54 -15.55
C LYS A 98 -11.48 -5.92 -14.17
N TRP A 99 -12.49 -5.10 -13.89
CA TRP A 99 -12.72 -4.53 -12.57
C TRP A 99 -13.00 -5.58 -11.50
N ASP A 100 -13.87 -6.54 -11.79
CA ASP A 100 -14.13 -7.65 -10.87
C ASP A 100 -12.86 -8.48 -10.62
N THR A 101 -12.02 -8.64 -11.64
CA THR A 101 -10.71 -9.28 -11.51
C THR A 101 -9.76 -8.48 -10.64
N PHE A 102 -9.71 -7.15 -10.81
CA PHE A 102 -8.93 -6.25 -9.95
C PHE A 102 -9.38 -6.33 -8.50
N TRP A 103 -10.68 -6.24 -8.22
CA TRP A 103 -11.19 -6.28 -6.84
C TRP A 103 -11.03 -7.66 -6.19
N ARG A 104 -11.12 -8.74 -6.96
CA ARG A 104 -10.78 -10.09 -6.48
C ARG A 104 -9.30 -10.20 -6.10
N TYR A 105 -8.41 -9.64 -6.94
CA TYR A 105 -6.99 -9.52 -6.64
C TYR A 105 -6.76 -8.66 -5.39
N PHE A 106 -7.46 -7.52 -5.28
CA PHE A 106 -7.32 -6.58 -4.18
C PHE A 106 -7.63 -7.27 -2.85
N LYS A 107 -8.80 -7.90 -2.75
CA LYS A 107 -9.22 -8.64 -1.54
C LYS A 107 -8.24 -9.75 -1.19
N ARG A 108 -7.81 -10.54 -2.18
CA ARG A 108 -6.87 -11.64 -1.96
C ARG A 108 -5.52 -11.15 -1.43
N THR A 109 -5.00 -10.04 -1.98
CA THR A 109 -3.64 -9.57 -1.70
C THR A 109 -3.61 -8.67 -0.47
N TRP A 110 -4.49 -7.67 -0.42
CA TRP A 110 -4.44 -6.60 0.57
C TRP A 110 -5.34 -6.84 1.78
N MET A 111 -6.26 -7.80 1.72
CA MET A 111 -7.12 -8.14 2.86
C MET A 111 -6.86 -9.53 3.44
N ARG A 112 -6.07 -10.36 2.76
CA ARG A 112 -5.77 -11.74 3.20
C ARG A 112 -4.27 -12.04 3.27
N THR A 113 -3.50 -11.73 2.22
CA THR A 113 -2.05 -11.98 2.24
C THR A 113 -1.33 -10.97 3.14
N TYR A 114 -1.62 -9.68 2.96
CA TYR A 114 -1.18 -8.63 3.86
C TYR A 114 -2.28 -8.31 4.86
N ASP A 115 -1.88 -8.15 6.11
CA ASP A 115 -2.77 -7.68 7.18
C ASP A 115 -3.21 -6.24 6.86
N PRO A 116 -4.53 -5.95 6.80
CA PRO A 116 -5.06 -4.60 6.61
C PRO A 116 -4.48 -3.55 7.55
N ALA A 117 -4.13 -3.93 8.79
CA ALA A 117 -3.54 -3.03 9.76
C ALA A 117 -2.21 -2.42 9.27
N LEU A 118 -1.49 -3.10 8.37
CA LEU A 118 -0.26 -2.57 7.78
C LEU A 118 -0.50 -1.36 6.88
N TRP A 119 -1.70 -1.19 6.32
CA TRP A 119 -1.95 -0.14 5.33
C TRP A 119 -3.10 0.82 5.65
N ILE A 120 -3.82 0.62 6.75
CA ILE A 120 -4.88 1.52 7.22
C ILE A 120 -4.35 2.53 8.23
N VAL A 121 -4.60 3.81 7.97
CA VAL A 121 -4.16 4.95 8.77
C VAL A 121 -4.67 4.89 10.20
N ASN A 122 -5.93 4.50 10.44
CA ASN A 122 -6.49 4.49 11.80
C ASN A 122 -5.77 3.46 12.69
N ALA A 123 -5.58 2.24 12.18
CA ALA A 123 -4.82 1.19 12.87
C ALA A 123 -3.37 1.62 13.16
N ILE A 124 -2.78 2.42 12.26
CA ILE A 124 -1.41 2.93 12.38
C ILE A 124 -1.35 4.14 13.33
N SER A 125 -2.37 4.99 13.35
CA SER A 125 -2.43 6.21 14.17
C SER A 125 -2.70 5.88 15.64
N GLU A 126 -3.43 4.81 15.93
CA GLU A 126 -3.62 4.30 17.30
C GLU A 126 -2.30 3.81 17.92
N THR A 127 -1.37 3.30 17.09
CA THR A 127 -0.10 2.75 17.56
C THR A 127 1.04 3.76 17.56
N THR A 128 0.96 4.86 16.79
CA THR A 128 2.12 5.71 16.48
C THR A 128 1.75 7.11 15.99
N ASP A 129 2.51 8.14 16.41
CA ASP A 129 2.45 9.52 15.89
C ASP A 129 3.07 9.63 14.48
N ILE A 130 2.54 8.90 13.51
CA ILE A 130 3.16 8.83 12.18
C ILE A 130 2.86 10.09 11.38
N VAL A 131 3.88 10.94 11.29
CA VAL A 131 3.87 12.16 10.48
C VAL A 131 3.99 11.84 8.97
N ASN A 132 4.55 10.69 8.57
CA ASN A 132 4.77 10.37 7.15
C ASN A 132 4.71 8.86 6.83
N ARG A 133 3.80 8.46 5.94
CA ARG A 133 3.77 7.13 5.28
C ARG A 133 4.41 7.14 3.89
N THR A 134 5.38 8.02 3.71
CA THR A 134 6.09 8.25 2.44
C THR A 134 7.53 7.81 2.60
N ASN A 135 8.06 7.15 1.60
CA ASN A 135 9.47 6.80 1.50
C ASN A 135 10.23 7.75 0.56
N ASN A 136 9.74 8.98 0.37
CA ASN A 136 10.28 9.96 -0.60
C ASN A 136 11.80 10.17 -0.47
N THR A 137 12.36 10.08 0.73
CA THR A 137 13.81 10.12 0.99
C THR A 137 14.54 8.90 0.44
N LEU A 138 13.99 7.70 0.63
CA LEU A 138 14.53 6.46 0.06
C LEU A 138 14.40 6.45 -1.47
N GLU A 139 13.29 6.95 -2.02
CA GLU A 139 13.10 7.04 -3.48
C GLU A 139 14.03 8.04 -4.13
N ARG A 140 14.29 9.19 -3.47
CA ARG A 140 15.31 10.13 -3.93
C ARG A 140 16.67 9.47 -3.97
N PHE A 141 17.04 8.77 -2.90
CA PHE A 141 18.29 8.02 -2.86
C PHE A 141 18.37 6.97 -3.98
N ASN A 142 17.31 6.18 -4.21
CA ASN A 142 17.27 5.18 -5.29
C ASN A 142 17.39 5.80 -6.69
N ARG A 143 16.73 6.94 -6.93
CA ARG A 143 16.85 7.65 -8.22
C ARG A 143 18.28 8.17 -8.41
N ASP A 144 18.82 8.86 -7.42
CA ASP A 144 20.16 9.46 -7.49
C ASP A 144 21.23 8.35 -7.67
N LEU A 145 21.05 7.19 -7.03
CA LEU A 145 21.87 6.00 -7.26
C LEU A 145 21.72 5.46 -8.68
N ASN A 146 20.49 5.23 -9.16
CA ASN A 146 20.27 4.69 -10.51
C ASN A 146 20.86 5.61 -11.59
N GLU A 147 20.75 6.93 -11.45
CA GLU A 147 21.37 7.92 -12.35
C GLU A 147 22.89 7.89 -12.30
N SER A 148 23.48 7.52 -11.16
CA SER A 148 24.94 7.47 -10.98
C SER A 148 25.58 6.21 -11.58
N PHE A 149 24.81 5.16 -11.84
CA PHE A 149 25.29 3.85 -12.32
C PHE A 149 24.64 3.37 -13.63
N SER A 150 23.91 4.25 -14.32
CA SER A 150 23.33 4.04 -15.65
C SER A 150 24.16 4.69 -16.75
#